data_AF-A0A072NIT2-F1
#
_entry.id   AF-A0A072NIT2-F1
#
_cell.length_a   1.000
_cell.length_b   1.000
_cell.length_c   1.000
_cell.angle_alpha   90.00
_cell.angle_beta   90.00
_cell.angle_gamma   90.00
#
_symmetry.space_group_name_H-M   'P 1'
#
loop_
_entity.id
_entity.type
_entity.pdbx_description
1 polymer ?
#
loop_
_entity_poly.entity_id
_entity_poly.type
_entity_poly.pdbx_seq_one_letter_code
_entity_poly.pdbx_strand_id
1 'polypeptide(L)' 'MRHDFTSVKNIYIICGKTDMRKGIDGLATLIQDSFDLDPYGDSIFLFSGWS' A
#
# COMPACT_ATOMS: atom_id res chain seq x y z
N MET A 1 -18.91 11.63 -3.30
CA MET A 1 -17.57 12.12 -3.70
C MET A 1 -16.89 10.99 -4.44
N ARG A 2 -16.51 11.18 -5.71
CA ARG A 2 -15.69 10.21 -6.46
C ARG A 2 -14.26 10.73 -6.41
N HIS A 3 -13.34 9.93 -5.88
CA HIS A 3 -11.93 10.22 -6.05
C HIS A 3 -11.52 9.72 -7.44
N ASP A 4 -10.90 10.61 -8.21
CA ASP A 4 -10.32 10.28 -9.50
C ASP A 4 -8.87 9.82 -9.26
N PHE A 5 -8.57 8.60 -9.71
CA PHE A 5 -7.25 7.99 -9.60
C PHE A 5 -6.62 7.79 -10.99
N THR A 6 -7.21 8.33 -12.06
CA THR A 6 -6.69 8.16 -13.44
C THR A 6 -5.32 8.79 -13.65
N SER A 7 -4.93 9.76 -12.82
CA SER A 7 -3.61 10.39 -12.86
C SER A 7 -2.54 9.67 -12.03
N VAL A 8 -2.92 8.69 -11.21
CA VAL A 8 -1.99 7.99 -10.31
C VAL A 8 -1.08 7.11 -11.13
N LYS A 9 0.23 7.29 -11.00
CA LYS A 9 1.22 6.58 -11.81
C LYS A 9 1.29 5.08 -11.48
N ASN A 10 1.22 4.73 -10.20
CA ASN A 10 1.38 3.35 -9.75
C ASN A 10 0.26 2.93 -8.79
N ILE A 11 -0.32 1.75 -9.03
CA ILE A 11 -1.30 1.13 -8.13
C ILE A 11 -0.84 -0.29 -7.83
N TYR A 12 -0.60 -0.58 -6.56
CA TYR A 12 -0.12 -1.86 -6.06
C TYR A 12 -1.21 -2.53 -5.23
N ILE A 13 -1.47 -3.81 -5.50
CA ILE A 13 -2.38 -4.64 -4.72
C ILE A 13 -1.53 -5.67 -3.97
N ILE A 14 -1.49 -5.54 -2.66
CA ILE A 14 -0.71 -6.39 -1.77
C ILE A 14 -1.63 -7.54 -1.36
N CYS A 15 -1.36 -8.70 -1.94
CA CYS A 15 -2.09 -9.93 -1.68
C CYS A 15 -1.38 -10.75 -0.59
N GLY A 16 -2.17 -11.32 0.32
CA GLY A 16 -1.68 -12.22 1.36
C GLY A 16 -1.90 -11.67 2.77
N LYS A 17 -1.28 -12.31 3.75
CA LYS A 17 -1.48 -11.97 5.16
C LYS A 17 -0.70 -10.72 5.54
N THR A 18 -1.37 -9.58 5.54
CA THR A 18 -0.83 -8.31 6.05
C THR A 18 -1.33 -8.05 7.46
N ASP A 19 -0.40 -7.81 8.40
CA ASP A 19 -0.77 -7.39 9.75
C ASP A 19 -1.14 -5.90 9.75
N MET A 20 -2.44 -5.62 9.57
CA MET A 20 -2.97 -4.25 9.57
C MET A 20 -2.85 -3.54 10.93
N ARG A 21 -2.53 -4.25 12.02
CA ARG A 21 -2.33 -3.65 13.36
C ARG A 21 -1.04 -2.84 13.46
N LYS A 22 -0.13 -2.99 12.48
CA LYS A 22 1.11 -2.21 12.36
C LYS A 22 0.87 -0.72 12.07
N GLY A 23 -0.35 -0.34 11.68
CA GLY A 23 -0.70 1.04 11.35
C GLY A 23 -0.02 1.53 10.07
N ILE A 24 -0.14 2.82 9.77
CA ILE A 24 0.38 3.42 8.52
C ILE A 24 1.90 3.28 8.44
N ASP A 25 2.62 3.64 9.51
CA ASP A 25 4.09 3.63 9.49
C ASP A 25 4.64 2.21 9.32
N GLY A 26 4.09 1.23 10.04
CA GLY A 26 4.55 -0.15 9.90
C GLY A 26 4.15 -0.81 8.58
N LEU A 27 3.08 -0.33 7.92
CA LEU A 27 2.76 -0.71 6.54
C LEU A 27 3.71 -0.04 5.54
N ALA A 28 4.09 1.23 5.74
CA ALA A 28 5.09 1.90 4.91
C ALA A 28 6.47 1.23 5.02
N THR A 29 6.86 0.80 6.23
CA THR A 29 8.06 -0.02 6.43
C THR A 29 7.96 -1.37 5.71
N LEU A 30 6.79 -2.03 5.74
CA LEU A 30 6.57 -3.27 4.99
C LEU A 30 6.78 -3.06 3.48
N ILE A 31 6.26 -1.96 2.93
CA ILE A 31 6.40 -1.63 1.51
C ILE A 31 7.88 -1.42 1.13
N GLN A 32 8.63 -0.68 1.95
CA GLN A 32 10.06 -0.46 1.74
C GLN A 32 10.85 -1.76 1.88
N ASP A 33 10.71 -2.46 3.01
CA ASP A 33 11.59 -3.59 3.35
C ASP A 33 11.27 -4.87 2.57
N SER A 34 9.98 -5.14 2.29
CA SER A 34 9.55 -6.40 1.67
C SER A 34 9.38 -6.31 0.17
N PHE A 35 9.14 -5.11 -0.37
CA PHE A 35 8.85 -4.92 -1.79
C PHE A 35 9.83 -3.96 -2.49
N ASP A 36 10.74 -3.31 -1.75
CA ASP A 36 11.70 -2.32 -2.28
C ASP A 36 11.03 -1.20 -3.09
N LEU A 37 9.85 -0.78 -2.62
CA LEU A 37 9.04 0.29 -3.22
C LEU A 37 9.05 1.53 -2.31
N ASP A 38 8.84 2.70 -2.93
CA ASP A 38 8.67 3.95 -2.21
C ASP A 38 7.18 4.17 -1.82
N PRO A 39 6.82 4.05 -0.53
CA PRO A 39 5.46 4.28 -0.06
C PRO A 39 5.05 5.76 -0.05
N TYR A 40 6.00 6.69 -0.19
CA TYR A 40 5.78 8.13 -0.14
C TYR A 40 5.73 8.80 -1.53
N GLY A 41 5.96 8.02 -2.60
CA GLY A 41 5.83 8.47 -3.98
C GLY A 41 4.37 8.55 -4.47
N ASP A 42 4.18 8.86 -5.75
CA ASP A 42 2.87 8.87 -6.42
C ASP A 42 2.37 7.45 -6.69
N SER A 43 1.97 6.79 -5.61
CA SER A 43 1.65 5.37 -5.55
C SER A 43 0.44 5.13 -4.63
N ILE A 44 -0.45 4.24 -5.02
CA ILE A 44 -1.52 3.72 -4.14
C ILE A 44 -1.22 2.28 -3.78
N PHE A 45 -1.26 1.97 -2.48
CA PHE A 45 -1.09 0.62 -1.95
C PHE A 45 -2.41 0.13 -1.35
N LEU A 46 -2.95 -0.96 -1.90
CA LEU A 46 -4.16 -1.64 -1.44
C LEU A 46 -3.77 -2.92 -0.72
N PHE A 47 -4.04 -2.99 0.59
CA PHE A 47 -3.77 -4.18 1.39
C PHE A 47 -5.03 -5.03 1.53
N SER A 48 -4.97 -6.29 1.11
CA SER A 48 -6.05 -7.25 1.35
C SER A 48 -5.93 -7.83 2.76
N GLY A 49 -6.88 -7.54 3.65
CA GLY A 49 -6.98 -8.22 4.94
C GLY A 49 -7.68 -9.56 4.77
N TRP A 50 -6.94 -10.67 4.74
CA TRP A 50 -7.53 -11.99 4.95
C TRP A 50 -7.63 -12.21 6.45
N SER A 51 -8.86 -12.17 7.00
CA SER A 51 -9.14 -12.55 8.39
C SER A 51 -8.99 -14.05 8.61
#